data_AF-A0AAJ2JUD8-F1
#
_entry.id   AF-A0AAJ2JUD8-F1
#
_cell.length_a   1.000
_cell.length_b   1.000
_cell.length_c   1.000
_cell.angle_alpha   90.00
_cell.angle_beta   90.00
_cell.angle_gamma   90.00
#
_symmetry.space_group_name_H-M   'P 1'
#
loop_
_entity.id
_entity.type
_entity.pdbx_description
1 polymer ?
#
loop_
_entity_poly.entity_id
_entity_poly.type
_entity_poly.pdbx_seq_one_letter_code
_entity_poly.pdbx_strand_id
1 'polypeptide(L)'
;MVKFHPILLLFGILDIVAGISYILNIPLFPLYIIILVKGIWGLTTGVQYKDLLSLGLSTIDIIFSILAIFSVKIDFFAVLMIIKGVISLV
;
A
#
# COMPACT_ATOMS: atom_id res chain seq x y z
N MET A 1 10.07 23.61 -8.73
CA MET A 1 9.76 22.66 -9.81
C MET A 1 9.49 21.31 -9.18
N VAL A 2 8.22 20.93 -9.03
CA VAL A 2 7.83 19.62 -8.48
C VAL A 2 8.22 18.57 -9.52
N LYS A 3 9.22 17.74 -9.22
CA LYS A 3 9.62 16.65 -10.12
C LYS A 3 8.54 15.58 -10.07
N PHE A 4 7.70 15.52 -11.10
CA PHE A 4 6.75 14.43 -11.30
C PHE A 4 7.52 13.10 -11.33
N HIS A 5 7.27 12.23 -10.37
CA HIS A 5 7.75 10.86 -10.38
C HIS A 5 6.59 9.93 -10.75
N PRO A 6 6.45 9.58 -12.04
CA PRO A 6 5.30 8.79 -12.53
C PRO A 6 5.17 7.44 -11.81
N ILE A 7 6.27 6.92 -11.27
CA ILE A 7 6.32 5.69 -10.48
C ILE A 7 5.60 5.84 -9.13
N LEU A 8 5.77 6.98 -8.43
CA LEU A 8 5.08 7.24 -7.15
C LEU A 8 3.57 7.37 -7.37
N LEU A 9 3.17 8.04 -8.45
CA LEU A 9 1.78 8.19 -8.84
C LEU A 9 1.14 6.82 -9.12
N LEU A 10 1.82 5.95 -9.87
CA LEU A 10 1.35 4.59 -10.15
C LEU A 10 1.16 3.78 -8.87
N PHE A 11 2.11 3.88 -7.94
CA PHE A 11 2.03 3.21 -6.65
C PHE A 11 0.94 3.77 -5.73
N GLY A 12 0.66 5.07 -5.79
CA GLY A 12 -0.43 5.69 -5.05
C GLY A 12 -1.81 5.26 -5.57
N ILE A 13 -1.98 5.20 -6.90
CA ILE A 13 -3.20 4.66 -7.53
C ILE A 13 -3.39 3.20 -7.14
N LEU A 14 -2.32 2.39 -7.15
CA LEU A 14 -2.38 0.99 -6.76
C LEU A 14 -2.91 0.82 -5.32
N ASP A 15 -2.43 1.63 -4.38
CA ASP A 15 -2.85 1.59 -2.97
C ASP A 15 -4.33 1.99 -2.81
N ILE A 16 -4.78 3.02 -3.54
CA ILE A 16 -6.19 3.44 -3.56
C ILE A 16 -7.08 2.35 -4.12
N VAL A 17 -6.72 1.79 -5.29
CA VAL A 17 -7.49 0.73 -5.94
C VAL A 17 -7.57 -0.49 -5.02
N ALA A 18 -6.50 -0.83 -4.31
CA ALA A 18 -6.49 -1.94 -3.36
C ALA A 18 -7.40 -1.70 -2.16
N GLY A 19 -7.34 -0.52 -1.55
CA GLY A 19 -8.22 -0.15 -0.44
C GLY A 19 -9.70 -0.16 -0.85
N ILE A 20 -10.04 0.42 -2.00
CA ILE A 20 -11.43 0.43 -2.51
C ILE A 20 -11.90 -0.98 -2.84
N SER A 21 -11.07 -1.78 -3.52
CA SER A 21 -11.41 -3.16 -3.88
C SER A 21 -11.67 -4.02 -2.65
N TYR A 22 -10.91 -3.80 -1.58
CA TYR A 22 -11.09 -4.49 -0.32
C TYR A 22 -12.40 -4.10 0.37
N ILE A 23 -12.74 -2.80 0.42
CA ILE A 23 -14.01 -2.31 0.98
C ILE A 23 -15.21 -2.88 0.20
N LEU A 24 -15.10 -2.88 -1.13
CA LEU A 24 -16.13 -3.43 -2.02
C LEU A 24 -16.13 -4.97 -2.06
N ASN A 25 -15.24 -5.63 -1.33
CA ASN A 25 -15.10 -7.08 -1.27
C ASN A 25 -14.90 -7.74 -2.64
N ILE A 26 -14.19 -7.05 -3.54
CA ILE A 26 -13.87 -7.55 -4.88
C ILE A 26 -12.70 -8.55 -4.74
N PRO A 27 -12.81 -9.76 -5.30
CA PRO A 27 -11.78 -10.81 -5.17
C PRO A 27 -10.57 -10.54 -6.08
N LEU A 28 -9.83 -9.47 -5.79
CA LEU A 28 -8.62 -9.06 -6.52
C LEU A 28 -7.35 -9.58 -5.84
N PHE A 29 -7.27 -10.91 -5.68
CA PHE A 29 -6.14 -11.59 -5.06
C PHE A 29 -4.76 -11.19 -5.63
N PRO A 30 -4.57 -11.07 -6.95
CA PRO A 30 -3.29 -10.66 -7.53
C PRO A 30 -2.83 -9.27 -7.09
N LEU A 31 -3.78 -8.37 -6.85
CA LEU A 31 -3.49 -6.99 -6.45
C LEU A 31 -2.87 -6.93 -5.05
N TYR A 32 -3.41 -7.70 -4.10
CA TYR A 32 -2.88 -7.76 -2.74
C TYR A 32 -1.50 -8.42 -2.69
N ILE A 33 -1.21 -9.38 -3.59
CA ILE A 33 0.14 -9.95 -3.72
C ILE A 33 1.13 -8.89 -4.21
N ILE A 34 0.75 -8.03 -5.15
CA ILE A 34 1.61 -6.93 -5.63
C ILE A 34 1.90 -5.94 -4.50
N ILE A 35 0.88 -5.57 -3.71
CA ILE A 35 1.04 -4.69 -2.54
C ILE A 35 1.99 -5.32 -1.52
N LEU A 36 1.88 -6.64 -1.28
CA LEU A 36 2.77 -7.38 -0.37
C LEU A 36 4.23 -7.29 -0.83
N VAL A 37 4.50 -7.55 -2.12
CA VAL A 37 5.86 -7.48 -2.69
C VAL A 37 6.42 -6.06 -2.60
N LYS A 38 5.59 -5.05 -2.91
CA LYS A 38 5.93 -3.63 -2.74
C LYS A 38 6.29 -3.31 -1.29
N GLY A 39 5.50 -3.78 -0.31
CA GLY A 39 5.75 -3.58 1.11
C GLY A 39 7.05 -4.26 1.58
N ILE A 40 7.34 -5.48 1.12
CA ILE A 40 8.60 -6.17 1.42
C ILE A 40 9.80 -5.39 0.87
N TRP A 41 9.70 -4.90 -0.37
CA TRP A 41 10.73 -4.06 -0.97
C TRP A 41 10.92 -2.73 -0.22
N GLY A 42 9.83 -2.11 0.21
CA GLY A 42 9.86 -0.88 1.01
C GLY A 42 10.48 -1.08 2.39
N LEU A 43 10.31 -2.25 3.01
CA LEU A 43 11.00 -2.61 4.24
C LEU A 43 12.51 -2.81 4.03
N THR A 44 12.93 -3.56 3.01
CA THR A 44 14.36 -3.81 2.78
C THR A 44 15.12 -2.52 2.49
N THR A 45 14.54 -1.65 1.68
CA THR A 45 15.11 -0.33 1.36
C THR A 45 15.00 0.64 2.54
N GLY A 46 13.86 0.70 3.23
CA GLY A 46 13.64 1.57 4.39
C GLY A 46 14.59 1.28 5.55
N VAL A 47 14.86 -0.01 5.83
CA VAL A 47 15.87 -0.44 6.83
C VAL A 47 17.26 0.03 6.43
N GLN A 48 17.61 -0.07 5.14
CA GLN A 48 18.92 0.35 4.63
C GLN A 48 19.15 1.85 4.77
N TYR A 49 18.13 2.68 4.52
CA TYR A 49 18.23 4.14 4.59
C TYR A 49 17.83 4.75 5.94
N LYS A 50 17.47 3.92 6.93
CA LYS A 50 16.97 4.34 8.26
C LYS A 50 15.78 5.31 8.19
N ASP A 51 14.97 5.20 7.15
CA ASP A 51 13.77 6.02 6.98
C ASP A 51 12.59 5.36 7.70
N LEU A 52 12.36 5.80 8.94
CA LEU A 52 11.26 5.34 9.80
C LEU A 52 9.89 5.50 9.15
N LEU A 53 9.69 6.55 8.35
CA LEU A 53 8.40 6.83 7.73
C LEU A 53 8.14 5.82 6.60
N SER A 54 9.15 5.59 5.73
CA SER A 54 9.09 4.53 4.71
C SER A 54 8.85 3.16 5.32
N LEU A 55 9.49 2.87 6.46
CA LEU A 55 9.35 1.61 7.20
C LEU A 55 7.91 1.40 7.71
N GLY A 56 7.32 2.44 8.32
CA GLY A 56 5.94 2.41 8.81
C GLY A 56 4.94 2.20 7.67
N LEU A 57 5.07 2.97 6.59
CA LEU A 57 4.20 2.84 5.41
C LEU A 57 4.30 1.47 4.74
N SER A 58 5.49 0.87 4.70
CA SER A 58 5.72 -0.45 4.13
C SER A 58 5.18 -1.58 5.01
N THR A 59 5.21 -1.39 6.32
CA THR A 59 4.60 -2.32 7.27
C THR A 59 3.07 -2.35 7.11
N ILE A 60 2.45 -1.20 6.87
CA ILE A 60 1.01 -1.10 6.57
C ILE A 60 0.65 -1.88 5.31
N ASP A 61 1.46 -1.80 4.24
CA ASP A 61 1.24 -2.58 3.00
C ASP A 61 1.18 -4.08 3.27
N ILE A 62 2.11 -4.57 4.08
CA ILE A 62 2.23 -6.00 4.40
C ILE A 62 1.04 -6.45 5.24
N ILE A 63 0.70 -5.71 6.30
CA ILE A 63 -0.43 -6.03 7.18
C ILE A 63 -1.73 -6.04 6.36
N PHE A 64 -1.97 -4.99 5.58
CA PHE A 64 -3.16 -4.89 4.73
C PHE A 64 -3.25 -6.06 3.74
N SER A 65 -2.15 -6.40 3.07
CA SER A 65 -2.12 -7.50 2.10
C SER A 65 -2.40 -8.85 2.75
N ILE A 66 -1.84 -9.11 3.93
CA ILE A 66 -2.10 -10.33 4.69
C ILE A 66 -3.57 -10.41 5.10
N LEU A 67 -4.14 -9.32 5.64
CA LEU A 67 -5.55 -9.26 6.00
C LEU A 67 -6.46 -9.53 4.80
N ALA A 68 -6.12 -8.95 3.64
CA ALA A 68 -6.84 -9.17 2.39
C ALA A 68 -6.75 -10.61 1.88
N ILE A 69 -5.57 -11.22 1.92
CA ILE A 69 -5.34 -12.62 1.52
C ILE A 69 -6.15 -13.58 2.41
N PHE A 70 -6.16 -13.34 3.72
CA PHE A 70 -6.92 -14.16 4.66
C PHE A 70 -8.41 -13.78 4.77
N SER A 71 -8.88 -12.83 3.95
CA SER A 71 -10.26 -12.34 3.98
C SER A 71 -10.73 -11.85 5.36
N VAL A 72 -9.79 -11.38 6.19
CA VAL A 72 -10.09 -10.78 7.50
C VAL A 72 -10.49 -9.34 7.22
N LYS A 73 -11.76 -8.99 7.45
CA LYS A 73 -12.31 -7.66 7.18
C LYS A 73 -12.07 -6.69 8.33
N ILE A 74 -11.16 -5.74 8.12
CA ILE A 74 -10.87 -4.63 9.00
C ILE A 74 -10.80 -3.36 8.14
N ASP A 75 -11.95 -2.70 7.98
CA ASP A 75 -12.10 -1.55 7.09
C ASP A 75 -11.14 -0.39 7.41
N PHE A 76 -10.72 -0.30 8.68
CA PHE A 76 -9.72 0.69 9.12
C PHE A 76 -8.42 0.61 8.31
N PHE A 77 -7.90 -0.59 8.02
CA PHE A 77 -6.66 -0.74 7.24
C PHE A 77 -6.87 -0.37 5.76
N ALA A 78 -8.06 -0.60 5.22
CA ALA A 78 -8.39 -0.20 3.86
C ALA A 78 -8.45 1.32 3.71
N VAL A 79 -9.04 2.01 4.70
CA VAL A 79 -9.05 3.47 4.75
C VAL A 79 -7.63 4.02 4.86
N LEU A 80 -6.77 3.42 5.69
CA LEU A 80 -5.36 3.80 5.78
C LEU A 80 -4.63 3.65 4.44
N MET A 81 -4.90 2.59 3.67
CA MET A 81 -4.32 2.43 2.33
C MET A 81 -4.79 3.49 1.35
N ILE A 82 -6.06 3.87 1.38
CA ILE A 82 -6.57 4.96 0.54
C ILE A 82 -5.90 6.29 0.90
N ILE A 83 -5.82 6.62 2.19
CA ILE A 83 -5.17 7.86 2.67
C ILE A 83 -3.70 7.89 2.24
N LYS A 84 -2.98 6.79 2.44
CA LYS A 84 -1.58 6.65 2.01
C LYS A 84 -1.43 6.84 0.49
N GLY A 85 -2.30 6.23 -0.30
CA GLY A 85 -2.27 6.37 -1.74
C GLY A 85 -2.56 7.80 -2.19
N VAL A 86 -3.50 8.50 -1.54
CA VAL A 86 -3.77 9.93 -1.80
C VAL A 86 -2.58 10.81 -1.45
N ILE A 87 -1.89 10.56 -0.32
CA ILE A 87 -0.68 11.28 0.04
C ILE A 87 0.41 11.09 -1.02
N SER A 88 0.49 9.90 -1.62
CA SER A 88 1.46 9.61 -2.69
C SER A 88 1.14 10.29 -4.03
N LEU A 89 -0.05 10.90 -4.17
CA LEU A 89 -0.48 11.64 -5.36
C LEU A 89 -0.17 13.15 -5.29
N VAL A 90 0.10 13.69 -4.10
CA VAL A 90 0.38 15.12 -3.84
C VAL A 90 1.89 15.38 -3.86
#